data_AF-A0A1Y2DHK6-F1
#
_entry.id   AF-A0A1Y2DHK6-F1
#
_cell.length_a   1.000
_cell.length_b   1.000
_cell.length_c   1.000
_cell.angle_alpha   90.00
_cell.angle_beta   90.00
_cell.angle_gamma   90.00
#
_symmetry.space_group_name_H-M   'P 1'
#
loop_
_entity.id
_entity.type
_entity.pdbx_description
1 polymer ?
#
loop_
_entity_poly.entity_id
_entity_poly.type
_entity_poly.pdbx_seq_one_letter_code
_entity_poly.pdbx_strand_id
1 'polypeptide(L)'
;MLLAPLGALAIPEPQGRKRPPPGKSTTPDRATVVKPPPCRALVPAPRSQLTERRFDDFARDLLVRKSLTDAFRYVSASYKNNNPSVGDGPGAAIDALAPAWPNIQFSNIHTAFRGNTGWLSYTASGQGQIVDRFKWKSGCIVEHWDQGESFPNCNSATCKEL
;
A
#
# COMPACT_ATOMS: atom_id res chain seq x y z
N MET A 1 83.84 -4.37 44.16
CA MET A 1 82.38 -4.33 43.89
C MET A 1 82.19 -3.61 42.56
N LEU A 2 82.52 -4.27 41.44
CA LEU A 2 81.63 -4.99 40.50
C LEU A 2 80.42 -4.19 39.98
N LEU A 3 80.43 -4.00 38.64
CA LEU A 3 79.40 -3.44 37.76
C LEU A 3 78.09 -4.25 37.77
N ALA A 4 76.95 -3.59 37.51
CA ALA A 4 76.15 -3.80 36.29
C ALA A 4 74.85 -2.95 36.26
N PRO A 5 74.43 -2.43 35.08
CA PRO A 5 73.14 -1.76 34.82
C PRO A 5 72.10 -2.73 34.24
N LEU A 6 70.81 -2.36 34.18
CA LEU A 6 69.71 -2.88 33.30
C LEU A 6 68.36 -2.55 33.99
N GLY A 7 67.29 -2.06 33.37
CA GLY A 7 67.00 -1.75 31.98
C GLY A 7 65.66 -0.98 31.92
N ALA A 8 65.46 -0.21 30.85
CA ALA A 8 64.23 0.53 30.60
C ALA A 8 63.08 -0.42 30.20
N LEU A 9 61.91 -0.25 30.82
CA LEU A 9 60.67 -0.91 30.42
C LEU A 9 60.07 -0.15 29.23
N ALA A 10 60.00 -0.82 28.07
CA ALA A 10 59.25 -0.36 26.91
C ALA A 10 57.75 -0.56 27.14
N ILE A 11 56.96 0.48 26.88
CA ILE A 11 55.49 0.44 26.87
C ILE A 11 55.06 -0.06 25.48
N PRO A 12 54.10 -1.01 25.36
CA PRO A 12 53.56 -1.39 24.06
C PRO A 12 52.59 -0.32 23.54
N GLU A 13 52.82 0.14 22.30
CA GLU A 13 51.87 0.92 21.52
C GLU A 13 50.57 0.14 21.26
N PRO A 14 49.39 0.77 21.35
CA PRO A 14 48.15 0.12 20.94
C PRO A 14 48.10 0.01 19.42
N GLN A 15 48.17 -1.23 18.93
CA GLN A 15 48.03 -1.56 17.51
C GLN A 15 46.70 -1.04 16.95
N GLY A 16 46.81 -0.40 15.78
CA GLY A 16 45.72 0.27 15.07
C GLY A 16 44.48 -0.60 14.89
N ARG A 17 43.31 -0.04 15.22
CA ARG A 17 42.01 -0.57 14.80
C ARG A 17 41.95 -0.55 13.28
N LYS A 18 42.04 -1.72 12.65
CA LYS A 18 41.66 -1.92 11.26
C LYS A 18 40.21 -1.47 11.08
N ARG A 19 40.01 -0.42 10.27
CA ARG A 19 38.70 0.04 9.84
C ARG A 19 38.00 -1.13 9.12
N PRO A 20 36.79 -1.54 9.51
CA PRO A 20 36.07 -2.57 8.78
C PRO A 20 35.80 -2.08 7.34
N PRO A 21 35.76 -3.00 6.35
CA PRO A 21 35.48 -2.64 4.96
C PRO A 21 34.11 -1.94 4.88
N PRO A 22 33.89 -1.05 3.89
CA PRO A 22 32.58 -0.44 3.69
C PRO A 22 31.57 -1.56 3.45
N GLY A 23 30.76 -1.83 4.48
CA GLY A 23 29.60 -2.69 4.39
C GLY A 23 28.73 -2.15 3.27
N LYS A 24 28.29 -3.07 2.41
CA LYS A 24 27.34 -2.82 1.32
C LYS A 24 26.29 -1.83 1.80
N SER A 25 26.19 -0.71 1.09
CA SER A 25 25.05 0.20 1.16
C SER A 25 23.79 -0.64 1.25
N THR A 26 23.18 -0.72 2.42
CA THR A 26 21.82 -1.19 2.57
C THR A 26 20.97 -0.16 1.84
N THR A 27 20.74 -0.42 0.55
CA THR A 27 19.54 0.07 -0.13
C THR A 27 18.37 -0.11 0.83
N PRO A 28 17.48 0.88 1.00
CA PRO A 28 16.30 0.71 1.81
C PRO A 28 15.59 -0.54 1.31
N ASP A 29 15.48 -1.54 2.18
CA ASP A 29 14.84 -2.79 1.88
C ASP A 29 13.43 -2.46 1.37
N ARG A 30 13.13 -2.90 0.15
CA ARG A 30 11.83 -2.65 -0.48
C ARG A 30 10.80 -3.40 0.36
N ALA A 31 10.22 -2.73 1.35
CA ALA A 31 9.33 -3.35 2.32
C ALA A 31 8.30 -4.21 1.58
N THR A 32 8.42 -5.53 1.75
CA THR A 32 7.57 -6.51 1.09
C THR A 32 6.12 -6.27 1.52
N VAL A 33 5.22 -6.07 0.57
CA VAL A 33 3.79 -5.89 0.87
C VAL A 33 3.26 -7.15 1.54
N VAL A 34 2.80 -7.02 2.78
CA VAL A 34 2.17 -8.12 3.51
C VAL A 34 0.73 -8.26 3.02
N LYS A 35 0.35 -9.44 2.51
CA LYS A 35 -1.03 -9.71 2.08
C LYS A 35 -1.93 -9.91 3.31
N PRO A 36 -2.93 -9.05 3.56
CA PRO A 36 -3.82 -9.22 4.70
C PRO A 36 -4.76 -10.42 4.48
N PRO A 37 -5.35 -10.98 5.56
CA PRO A 37 -6.49 -11.87 5.42
C PRO A 37 -7.62 -11.19 4.63
N PRO A 38 -8.32 -11.91 3.72
CA PRO A 38 -9.44 -11.32 2.99
C PRO A 38 -10.56 -10.83 3.91
N CYS A 39 -11.27 -9.79 3.45
CA CYS A 39 -12.42 -9.23 4.16
C CYS A 39 -13.48 -10.29 4.45
N ARG A 40 -13.89 -10.36 5.72
CA ARG A 40 -15.00 -11.20 6.16
C ARG A 40 -16.30 -10.41 6.06
N ALA A 41 -17.29 -10.99 5.36
CA ALA A 41 -18.61 -10.39 5.22
C ALA A 41 -19.27 -10.17 6.58
N LEU A 42 -19.86 -8.99 6.77
CA LEU A 42 -20.59 -8.63 7.98
C LEU A 42 -21.99 -9.27 7.96
N VAL A 43 -22.39 -9.86 9.09
CA VAL A 43 -23.70 -10.52 9.27
C VAL A 43 -24.36 -9.98 10.56
N PRO A 44 -25.55 -9.37 10.48
CA PRO A 44 -26.30 -9.06 9.25
C PRO A 44 -25.57 -8.04 8.37
N ALA A 45 -26.01 -7.91 7.10
CA ALA A 45 -25.43 -6.93 6.19
C ALA A 45 -25.53 -5.51 6.80
N PRO A 46 -24.47 -4.69 6.68
CA PRO A 46 -24.43 -3.37 7.30
C PRO A 46 -25.31 -2.40 6.53
N ARG A 47 -25.70 -1.30 7.20
CA ARG A 47 -26.33 -0.16 6.52
C ARG A 47 -25.35 0.47 5.51
N SER A 48 -25.89 1.11 4.46
CA SER A 48 -25.10 1.76 3.41
C SER A 48 -24.06 2.73 3.97
N GLN A 49 -24.43 3.56 4.96
CA GLN A 49 -23.54 4.52 5.61
C GLN A 49 -22.29 3.90 6.23
N LEU A 50 -22.38 2.67 6.77
CA LEU A 50 -21.21 1.97 7.31
C LEU A 50 -20.34 1.42 6.18
N THR A 51 -20.95 0.92 5.10
CA THR A 51 -20.21 0.49 3.91
C THR A 51 -19.50 1.66 3.24
N GLU A 52 -20.14 2.82 3.16
CA GLU A 52 -19.54 4.06 2.65
C GLU A 52 -18.32 4.50 3.48
N ARG A 53 -18.42 4.48 4.81
CA ARG A 53 -17.26 4.79 5.68
C ARG A 53 -16.09 3.83 5.43
N ARG A 54 -16.37 2.53 5.25
CA ARG A 54 -15.34 1.54 4.92
C ARG A 54 -14.74 1.77 3.53
N PHE A 55 -15.54 2.26 2.58
CA PHE A 55 -15.07 2.68 1.27
C PHE A 55 -14.17 3.92 1.36
N ASP A 56 -14.54 4.93 2.15
CA ASP A 56 -13.69 6.11 2.37
C ASP A 56 -12.34 5.72 3.02
N ASP A 57 -12.34 4.76 3.94
CA ASP A 57 -11.10 4.25 4.55
C ASP A 57 -10.26 3.45 3.56
N PHE A 58 -10.89 2.58 2.76
CA PHE A 58 -10.23 1.88 1.65
C PHE A 58 -9.56 2.86 0.69
N ALA A 59 -10.26 3.92 0.28
CA ALA A 59 -9.75 4.93 -0.66
C ALA A 59 -8.51 5.65 -0.09
N ARG A 60 -8.58 6.07 1.19
CA ARG A 60 -7.45 6.68 1.90
C ARG A 60 -6.27 5.73 2.06
N ASP A 61 -6.52 4.47 2.43
CA ASP A 61 -5.45 3.47 2.55
C ASP A 61 -4.77 3.22 1.20
N LEU A 62 -5.55 3.10 0.12
CA LEU A 62 -5.07 2.77 -1.21
C LEU A 62 -4.27 3.92 -1.85
N LEU A 63 -4.85 5.12 -1.91
CA LEU A 63 -4.33 6.22 -2.74
C LEU A 63 -3.55 7.27 -1.95
N VAL A 64 -3.93 7.53 -0.70
CA VAL A 64 -3.29 8.57 0.14
C VAL A 64 -2.14 7.99 0.94
N ARG A 65 -2.41 6.94 1.74
CA ARG A 65 -1.38 6.25 2.54
C ARG A 65 -0.54 5.29 1.70
N LYS A 66 -1.03 4.92 0.52
CA LYS A 66 -0.41 3.95 -0.39
C LYS A 66 -0.08 2.60 0.27
N SER A 67 -0.89 2.20 1.24
CA SER A 67 -0.77 0.94 1.96
C SER A 67 -1.66 -0.12 1.31
N LEU A 68 -1.07 -0.94 0.44
CA LEU A 68 -1.78 -2.09 -0.12
C LEU A 68 -2.20 -3.09 0.96
N THR A 69 -1.41 -3.24 2.02
CA THR A 69 -1.77 -4.10 3.16
C THR A 69 -3.05 -3.62 3.85
N ASP A 70 -3.16 -2.31 4.13
CA ASP A 70 -4.35 -1.79 4.81
C ASP A 70 -5.55 -1.67 3.88
N ALA A 71 -5.36 -1.34 2.60
CA ALA A 71 -6.45 -1.24 1.64
C ALA A 71 -7.09 -2.62 1.39
N PHE A 72 -6.28 -3.67 1.22
CA PHE A 72 -6.80 -4.98 0.84
C PHE A 72 -7.50 -5.74 1.98
N ARG A 73 -7.52 -5.23 3.22
CA ARG A 73 -8.38 -5.75 4.30
C ARG A 73 -9.87 -5.62 4.02
N TYR A 74 -10.25 -4.76 3.06
CA TYR A 74 -11.63 -4.55 2.62
C TYR A 74 -12.05 -5.44 1.45
N VAL A 75 -11.12 -6.20 0.86
CA VAL A 75 -11.36 -6.99 -0.35
C VAL A 75 -11.69 -8.44 0.01
N SER A 76 -12.82 -8.94 -0.49
CA SER A 76 -13.30 -10.30 -0.22
C SER A 76 -12.45 -11.36 -0.93
N ALA A 77 -12.40 -12.57 -0.38
CA ALA A 77 -11.77 -13.71 -1.06
C ALA A 77 -12.45 -14.04 -2.40
N SER A 78 -13.75 -13.76 -2.54
CA SER A 78 -14.51 -13.96 -3.78
C SER A 78 -14.43 -12.79 -4.76
N TYR A 79 -13.49 -11.85 -4.54
CA TYR A 79 -13.31 -10.66 -5.37
C TYR A 79 -13.09 -11.02 -6.83
N LYS A 80 -13.87 -10.40 -7.72
CA LYS A 80 -13.72 -10.50 -9.17
C LYS A 80 -13.06 -9.26 -9.74
N ASN A 81 -12.01 -9.45 -10.54
CA ASN A 81 -11.34 -8.36 -11.22
C ASN A 81 -11.69 -8.38 -12.71
N ASN A 82 -12.32 -7.32 -13.21
CA ASN A 82 -12.69 -7.24 -14.61
C ASN A 82 -11.58 -6.67 -15.51
N ASN A 83 -10.40 -6.35 -14.97
CA ASN A 83 -9.22 -6.06 -15.77
C ASN A 83 -8.66 -7.38 -16.35
N PRO A 84 -8.66 -7.59 -17.69
CA PRO A 84 -8.21 -8.84 -18.30
C PRO A 84 -6.73 -9.19 -18.04
N SER A 85 -5.92 -8.23 -17.61
CA SER A 85 -4.51 -8.43 -17.28
C SER A 85 -4.27 -8.83 -15.82
N VAL A 86 -5.31 -8.87 -14.97
CA VAL A 86 -5.19 -9.15 -13.54
C VAL A 86 -6.17 -10.26 -13.14
N GLY A 87 -5.65 -11.29 -12.46
CA GLY A 87 -6.48 -12.39 -11.97
C GLY A 87 -7.46 -11.97 -10.86
N ASP A 88 -8.40 -12.88 -10.57
CA ASP A 88 -9.34 -12.74 -9.47
C ASP A 88 -8.68 -12.86 -8.08
N GLY A 89 -9.42 -12.39 -7.07
CA GLY A 89 -9.01 -12.43 -5.67
C GLY A 89 -8.04 -11.31 -5.27
N PRO A 90 -7.96 -10.99 -3.97
CA PRO A 90 -7.12 -9.90 -3.47
C PRO A 90 -5.63 -10.15 -3.71
N GLY A 91 -5.19 -11.42 -3.68
CA GLY A 91 -3.78 -11.78 -3.87
C GLY A 91 -3.25 -11.40 -5.25
N ALA A 92 -3.99 -11.73 -6.31
CA ALA A 92 -3.59 -11.43 -7.69
C ALA A 92 -3.52 -9.92 -7.95
N ALA A 93 -4.47 -9.15 -7.40
CA ALA A 93 -4.44 -7.69 -7.49
C ALA A 93 -3.26 -7.08 -6.72
N ILE A 94 -2.94 -7.56 -5.51
CA ILE A 94 -1.74 -7.12 -4.79
C ILE A 94 -0.48 -7.42 -5.60
N ASP A 95 -0.36 -8.62 -6.17
CA ASP A 95 0.81 -9.02 -6.96
C ASP A 95 1.02 -8.15 -8.20
N ALA A 96 -0.08 -7.75 -8.85
CA ALA A 96 -0.03 -6.82 -9.99
C ALA A 96 0.38 -5.40 -9.59
N LEU A 97 -0.07 -4.90 -8.43
CA LEU A 97 0.15 -3.52 -8.01
C LEU A 97 1.50 -3.31 -7.29
N ALA A 98 1.88 -4.23 -6.40
CA ALA A 98 2.99 -4.07 -5.46
C ALA A 98 4.33 -3.66 -6.10
N PRO A 99 4.72 -4.14 -7.30
CA PRO A 99 5.97 -3.72 -7.91
C PRO A 99 6.04 -2.21 -8.20
N ALA A 100 4.95 -1.61 -8.66
CA ALA A 100 4.95 -0.20 -9.08
C ALA A 100 4.42 0.75 -7.99
N TRP A 101 3.54 0.27 -7.10
CA TRP A 101 2.76 1.12 -6.19
C TRP A 101 3.56 2.16 -5.39
N PRO A 102 4.71 1.83 -4.78
CA PRO A 102 5.48 2.81 -4.01
C PRO A 102 5.95 4.02 -4.83
N ASN A 103 6.12 3.87 -6.14
CA ASN A 103 6.66 4.90 -7.02
C ASN A 103 5.60 5.73 -7.74
N ILE A 104 4.33 5.29 -7.77
CA ILE A 104 3.24 6.02 -8.44
C ILE A 104 2.83 7.22 -7.59
N GLN A 105 2.82 8.43 -8.15
CA GLN A 105 2.23 9.59 -7.50
C GLN A 105 0.76 9.70 -7.87
N PHE A 106 -0.09 9.94 -6.87
CA PHE A 106 -1.52 10.12 -7.04
C PHE A 106 -1.91 11.58 -6.73
N SER A 107 -2.79 12.15 -7.54
CA SER A 107 -3.36 13.49 -7.32
C SER A 107 -4.81 13.56 -7.82
N ASN A 108 -5.50 14.67 -7.53
CA ASN A 108 -6.90 14.91 -7.93
C ASN A 108 -7.83 13.76 -7.50
N ILE A 109 -7.69 13.29 -6.26
CA ILE A 109 -8.37 12.11 -5.76
C ILE A 109 -9.80 12.47 -5.35
N HIS A 110 -10.77 11.83 -5.99
CA HIS A 110 -12.19 11.99 -5.73
C HIS A 110 -12.84 10.64 -5.42
N THR A 111 -13.80 10.64 -4.50
CA THR A 111 -14.63 9.47 -4.19
C THR A 111 -16.11 9.76 -4.40
N ALA A 112 -16.85 8.74 -4.82
CA ALA A 112 -18.31 8.75 -4.83
C ALA A 112 -18.83 7.42 -4.28
N PHE A 113 -19.94 7.42 -3.55
CA PHE A 113 -20.57 6.19 -3.09
C PHE A 113 -22.09 6.25 -3.26
N ARG A 114 -22.69 5.24 -3.90
CA ARG A 114 -24.13 5.16 -4.15
C ARG A 114 -24.63 3.74 -3.93
N GLY A 115 -25.59 3.57 -3.03
CA GLY A 115 -26.15 2.26 -2.70
C GLY A 115 -25.09 1.32 -2.14
N ASN A 116 -24.55 0.46 -3.00
CA ASN A 116 -23.47 -0.47 -2.70
C ASN A 116 -22.30 -0.39 -3.70
N THR A 117 -22.15 0.74 -4.39
CA THR A 117 -21.09 0.96 -5.38
C THR A 117 -20.26 2.17 -4.97
N GLY A 118 -18.94 2.00 -4.98
CA GLY A 118 -17.96 3.07 -4.76
C GLY A 118 -17.18 3.37 -6.03
N TRP A 119 -16.83 4.62 -6.26
CA TRP A 119 -15.98 5.07 -7.37
C TRP A 119 -14.80 5.85 -6.86
N LEU A 120 -13.62 5.57 -7.40
CA LEU A 120 -12.44 6.40 -7.25
C LEU A 120 -12.17 7.09 -8.59
N SER A 121 -11.82 8.37 -8.58
CA SER A 121 -11.17 9.02 -9.72
C SER A 121 -9.90 9.70 -9.23
N TYR A 122 -8.80 9.49 -9.93
CA TYR A 122 -7.51 10.07 -9.57
C TYR A 122 -6.60 10.15 -10.80
N THR A 123 -5.56 10.98 -10.71
CA THR A 123 -4.48 11.01 -11.68
C THR A 123 -3.30 10.20 -11.16
N ALA A 124 -2.80 9.25 -11.94
CA ALA A 124 -1.61 8.46 -11.63
C ALA A 124 -0.43 8.86 -12.54
N SER A 125 0.74 9.06 -11.93
CA SER A 125 1.95 9.48 -12.66
C SER A 125 2.39 8.44 -13.70
N GLY A 126 2.27 8.79 -14.98
CA GLY A 126 2.63 7.92 -16.11
C GLY A 126 1.45 7.17 -16.74
N GLN A 127 0.27 7.20 -16.13
CA GLN A 127 -0.95 6.56 -16.65
C GLN A 127 -2.07 7.58 -16.94
N GLY A 128 -2.02 8.77 -16.34
CA GLY A 128 -3.06 9.79 -16.51
C GLY A 128 -4.25 9.56 -15.60
N GLN A 129 -5.44 9.99 -16.03
CA GLN A 129 -6.67 9.85 -15.25
C GLN A 129 -7.15 8.40 -15.25
N ILE A 130 -7.46 7.88 -14.07
CA ILE A 130 -8.04 6.56 -13.84
C ILE A 130 -9.37 6.74 -13.12
N VAL A 131 -10.34 5.89 -13.46
CA VAL A 131 -11.59 5.73 -12.72
C VAL A 131 -11.76 4.26 -12.38
N ASP A 132 -11.81 3.95 -11.09
CA ASP A 132 -12.16 2.61 -10.62
C ASP A 132 -13.59 2.59 -10.09
N ARG A 133 -14.32 1.52 -10.37
CA ARG A 133 -15.62 1.22 -9.79
C ARG A 133 -15.55 -0.06 -8.99
N PHE A 134 -16.11 -0.04 -7.79
CA PHE A 134 -16.12 -1.16 -6.86
C PHE A 134 -17.53 -1.53 -6.43
N LYS A 135 -17.87 -2.81 -6.52
CA LYS A 135 -19.10 -3.35 -5.94
C LYS A 135 -18.85 -3.82 -4.52
N TRP A 136 -19.71 -3.40 -3.61
CA TRP A 136 -19.71 -3.79 -2.22
C TRP A 136 -20.85 -4.75 -1.89
N LYS A 137 -20.56 -5.74 -1.06
CA LYS A 137 -21.54 -6.67 -0.48
C LYS A 137 -21.15 -6.96 0.96
N SER A 138 -22.11 -6.81 1.87
CA SER A 138 -21.91 -7.09 3.30
C SER A 138 -20.65 -6.44 3.89
N GLY A 139 -20.33 -5.19 3.51
CA GLY A 139 -19.16 -4.47 4.02
C GLY A 139 -17.81 -4.85 3.40
N CYS A 140 -17.79 -5.65 2.34
CA CYS A 140 -16.57 -6.02 1.61
C CYS A 140 -16.68 -5.66 0.12
N ILE A 141 -15.56 -5.37 -0.51
CA ILE A 141 -15.42 -5.25 -1.96
C ILE A 141 -15.44 -6.66 -2.55
N VAL A 142 -16.34 -6.88 -3.51
CA VAL A 142 -16.51 -8.18 -4.18
C VAL A 142 -16.24 -8.12 -5.68
N GLU A 143 -16.12 -6.94 -6.27
CA GLU A 143 -15.94 -6.77 -7.71
C GLU A 143 -15.33 -5.42 -8.05
N HIS A 144 -14.54 -5.36 -9.11
CA HIS A 144 -13.82 -4.17 -9.58
C HIS A 144 -13.83 -4.04 -11.11
N TRP A 145 -13.87 -2.80 -11.58
CA TRP A 145 -13.68 -2.39 -12.97
C TRP A 145 -12.85 -1.11 -13.04
N ASP A 146 -11.95 -1.03 -14.01
CA ASP A 146 -11.07 0.13 -14.29
C ASP A 146 -11.06 0.52 -15.78
N GLN A 147 -11.58 -0.32 -16.68
CA GLN A 147 -11.59 -0.06 -18.12
C GLN A 147 -12.92 0.54 -18.59
N GLY A 148 -12.85 1.68 -19.27
CA GLY A 148 -14.02 2.37 -19.82
C GLY A 148 -14.96 2.96 -18.77
N GLU A 149 -14.51 3.02 -17.51
CA GLU A 149 -15.29 3.59 -16.42
C GLU A 149 -15.35 5.12 -16.50
N SER A 150 -16.47 5.67 -16.06
CA SER A 150 -16.67 7.12 -15.94
C SER A 150 -17.08 7.46 -14.51
N PHE A 151 -16.47 8.50 -13.97
CA PHE A 151 -16.84 8.97 -12.64
C PHE A 151 -18.25 9.54 -12.69
N PRO A 152 -19.14 9.19 -11.74
CA PRO A 152 -20.54 9.59 -11.82
C PRO A 152 -20.68 11.12 -11.66
N ASN A 153 -21.62 11.71 -12.39
CA ASN A 153 -21.99 13.12 -12.19
C ASN A 153 -22.50 13.33 -10.76
N CYS A 154 -21.86 14.21 -9.99
CA CYS A 154 -22.18 14.46 -8.59
C CYS A 154 -21.83 15.90 -8.20
N ASN A 155 -22.44 16.36 -7.11
CA ASN A 155 -22.07 17.60 -6.44
C ASN A 155 -21.23 17.31 -5.18
N SER A 156 -20.76 18.35 -4.50
CA SER A 156 -19.95 18.23 -3.27
C SER A 156 -20.64 17.50 -2.11
N ALA A 157 -21.97 17.33 -2.15
CA ALA A 157 -22.69 16.55 -1.14
C ALA A 157 -22.62 15.03 -1.38
N THR A 158 -22.27 14.61 -2.61
CA THR A 158 -22.28 13.19 -3.03
C THR A 158 -20.92 12.70 -3.52
N CYS A 159 -19.98 13.62 -3.78
CA CYS A 159 -18.59 13.33 -4.06
C CYS A 159 -17.67 14.11 -3.12
N LYS A 160 -16.59 13.45 -2.73
CA LYS A 160 -15.62 13.98 -1.78
C LYS A 160 -14.25 14.03 -2.44
N GLU A 161 -13.49 15.09 -2.18
CA GLU A 161 -12.06 15.14 -2.45
C GLU A 161 -11.31 14.57 -1.22
N LEU A 162 -10.24 13.81 -1.45
CA LEU A 162 -9.44 13.18 -0.39
C LEU A 162 -8.09 13.88 -0.18
#